data_AF-A0A842W371-F1
#
_entry.id   AF-A0A842W371-F1
#
_cell.length_a   1.000
_cell.length_b   1.000
_cell.length_c   1.000
_cell.angle_alpha   90.00
_cell.angle_beta   90.00
_cell.angle_gamma   90.00
#
_symmetry.space_group_name_H-M   'P 1'
#
loop_
_entity.id
_entity.type
_entity.pdbx_description
1 polymer ?
#
loop_
_entity_poly.entity_id
_entity_poly.type
_entity_poly.pdbx_seq_one_letter_code
_entity_poly.pdbx_strand_id
1 'polypeptide(L)'
;MYGNFDKKIDELERKKDRNRIRIKDSEDRDAFQRVFDSRTISELEKLLNQGIIGEIIGIVSQGKEANVYFAYDLDMNPIALKIYKIDIQSAKWMKNYIRGDPRFKKIGNSPDKIIYTWCQKEYKNLKILNKVKIPAPKPLKSKANILVMSYIGENNGTPAPKLKDSTESISD
;
A
#
# COMPACT_ATOMS: atom_id res chain seq x y z
N MET A 1 -6.52 -20.73 -38.94
CA MET A 1 -6.15 -21.80 -38.00
C MET A 1 -5.55 -21.22 -36.70
N TYR A 2 -6.15 -20.17 -36.12
CA TYR A 2 -5.65 -19.47 -34.90
C TYR A 2 -6.66 -19.41 -33.74
N GLY A 3 -7.96 -19.59 -34.01
CA GLY A 3 -9.02 -19.37 -33.02
C GLY A 3 -9.09 -20.36 -31.84
N ASN A 4 -8.28 -21.42 -31.82
CA ASN A 4 -8.21 -22.37 -30.69
C ASN A 4 -7.04 -22.07 -29.76
N PHE A 5 -6.00 -21.39 -30.24
CA PHE A 5 -4.86 -20.95 -29.44
C PHE A 5 -5.20 -19.67 -28.68
N ASP A 6 -5.84 -18.71 -29.35
CA ASP A 6 -6.32 -17.47 -28.73
C ASP A 6 -7.37 -17.75 -27.64
N LYS A 7 -8.29 -18.70 -27.88
CA LYS A 7 -9.24 -19.15 -26.84
C LYS A 7 -8.54 -19.76 -25.63
N LYS A 8 -7.45 -20.49 -25.83
CA LYS A 8 -6.70 -21.14 -24.75
C LYS A 8 -5.86 -20.13 -23.95
N ILE A 9 -5.34 -19.09 -24.62
CA ILE A 9 -4.70 -17.95 -23.98
C ILE A 9 -5.74 -17.14 -23.19
N ASP A 10 -6.88 -16.79 -23.78
CA ASP A 10 -7.99 -16.13 -23.08
C ASP A 10 -8.47 -16.94 -21.87
N GLU A 11 -8.52 -18.26 -21.98
CA GLU A 11 -8.97 -19.13 -20.90
C GLU A 11 -7.92 -19.28 -19.79
N LEU A 12 -6.63 -19.22 -20.14
CA LEU A 12 -5.49 -19.15 -19.21
C LEU A 12 -5.41 -17.78 -18.53
N GLU A 13 -5.61 -16.68 -19.25
CA GLU A 13 -5.70 -15.32 -18.72
C GLU A 13 -6.92 -15.17 -17.81
N ARG A 14 -8.09 -15.68 -18.21
CA ARG A 14 -9.28 -15.76 -17.36
C ARG A 14 -9.09 -16.70 -16.17
N LYS A 15 -8.30 -17.79 -16.28
CA LYS A 15 -7.93 -18.62 -15.11
C LYS A 15 -6.96 -17.89 -14.19
N LYS A 16 -6.04 -17.08 -14.73
CA LYS A 16 -5.12 -16.23 -13.99
C LYS A 16 -5.89 -15.11 -13.28
N ASP A 17 -6.88 -14.50 -13.92
CA ASP A 17 -7.79 -13.50 -13.36
C ASP A 17 -8.77 -14.07 -12.34
N ARG A 18 -9.31 -15.28 -12.57
CA ARG A 18 -10.14 -15.99 -11.58
C ARG A 18 -9.34 -16.41 -10.33
N ASN A 19 -8.03 -16.57 -10.45
CA ASN A 19 -7.13 -16.82 -9.32
C ASN A 19 -6.61 -15.53 -8.64
N ARG A 20 -6.81 -14.33 -9.23
CA ARG A 20 -6.39 -13.03 -8.66
C ARG A 20 -7.32 -12.49 -7.56
N ILE A 21 -8.43 -13.18 -7.30
CA ILE A 21 -9.26 -12.95 -6.11
C ILE A 21 -9.32 -14.26 -5.32
N ARG A 22 -8.18 -14.64 -4.74
CA ARG A 22 -8.21 -15.31 -3.45
C ARG A 22 -7.97 -14.25 -2.38
N ILE A 23 -9.00 -13.45 -2.12
CA ILE A 23 -9.28 -13.16 -0.71
C ILE A 23 -9.66 -14.53 -0.18
N LYS A 24 -8.73 -15.20 0.48
CA LYS A 24 -9.01 -16.48 1.11
C LYS A 24 -10.08 -16.16 2.17
N ASP A 25 -11.26 -16.73 1.99
CA ASP A 25 -12.42 -16.67 2.89
C ASP A 25 -13.25 -15.37 2.90
N SER A 26 -14.58 -15.52 2.99
CA SER A 26 -15.53 -14.41 3.15
C SER A 26 -15.28 -13.62 4.43
N GLU A 27 -14.70 -14.26 5.44
CA GLU A 27 -14.36 -13.67 6.73
C GLU A 27 -13.30 -12.58 6.61
N ASP A 28 -12.26 -12.78 5.79
CA ASP A 28 -11.23 -11.77 5.56
C ASP A 28 -11.82 -10.58 4.81
N ARG A 29 -12.66 -10.82 3.79
CA ARG A 29 -13.35 -9.74 3.07
C ARG A 29 -14.24 -8.92 3.99
N ASP A 30 -14.98 -9.59 4.87
CA ASP A 30 -15.83 -8.95 5.88
C ASP A 30 -14.98 -8.20 6.92
N ALA A 31 -13.83 -8.73 7.32
CA ALA A 31 -12.89 -8.05 8.19
C ALA A 31 -12.33 -6.77 7.53
N PHE A 32 -11.93 -6.83 6.25
CA PHE A 32 -11.54 -5.66 5.48
C PHE A 32 -12.69 -4.65 5.37
N GLN A 33 -13.92 -5.09 5.10
CA GLN A 33 -15.11 -4.22 5.05
C GLN A 33 -15.48 -3.60 6.41
N ARG A 34 -15.19 -4.28 7.52
CA ARG A 34 -15.39 -3.73 8.88
C ARG A 34 -14.34 -2.69 9.25
N VAL A 35 -13.11 -2.81 8.71
CA VAL A 35 -11.98 -1.95 9.09
C VAL A 35 -11.83 -0.73 8.18
N PHE A 36 -12.22 -0.83 6.91
CA PHE A 36 -12.02 0.22 5.92
C PHE A 36 -13.34 0.80 5.41
N ASP A 37 -13.30 2.09 5.05
CA ASP A 37 -14.42 2.72 4.36
C ASP A 37 -14.55 2.21 2.92
N SER A 38 -15.75 2.34 2.35
CA SER A 38 -16.08 1.85 1.00
C SER A 38 -15.21 2.46 -0.11
N ARG A 39 -14.70 3.69 0.05
CA ARG A 39 -13.81 4.30 -0.94
C ARG A 39 -12.44 3.66 -0.90
N THR A 40 -11.89 3.45 0.30
CA THR A 40 -10.60 2.75 0.48
C THR A 40 -10.66 1.35 -0.14
N ILE A 41 -11.76 0.62 0.07
CA ILE A 41 -11.98 -0.72 -0.52
C ILE A 41 -12.00 -0.64 -2.04
N SER A 42 -12.75 0.30 -2.62
CA SER A 42 -12.78 0.48 -4.08
C SER A 42 -11.39 0.78 -4.65
N GLU A 43 -10.55 1.53 -3.94
CA GLU A 43 -9.18 1.81 -4.39
C GLU A 43 -8.26 0.60 -4.24
N LEU A 44 -8.41 -0.24 -3.21
CA LEU A 44 -7.71 -1.52 -3.09
C LEU A 44 -8.08 -2.47 -4.23
N GLU A 45 -9.36 -2.61 -4.56
CA GLU A 45 -9.83 -3.43 -5.68
C GLU A 45 -9.21 -2.97 -7.00
N LYS A 46 -9.08 -1.66 -7.22
CA LYS A 46 -8.39 -1.13 -8.42
C LYS A 46 -6.91 -1.52 -8.44
N LEU A 47 -6.22 -1.51 -7.31
CA LEU A 47 -4.81 -1.91 -7.23
C LEU A 47 -4.61 -3.42 -7.46
N LEU A 48 -5.53 -4.25 -6.97
CA LEU A 48 -5.58 -5.69 -7.24
C LEU A 48 -5.83 -5.95 -8.73
N ASN A 49 -6.85 -5.31 -9.31
CA ASN A 49 -7.20 -5.46 -10.73
C ASN A 49 -6.09 -4.96 -11.67
N GLN A 50 -5.30 -3.98 -11.24
CA GLN A 50 -4.12 -3.50 -11.97
C GLN A 50 -2.92 -4.43 -11.86
N GLY A 51 -2.99 -5.47 -11.03
CA GLY A 51 -1.87 -6.38 -10.78
C GLY A 51 -0.73 -5.75 -9.97
N ILE A 52 -0.99 -4.63 -9.28
CA ILE A 52 0.01 -3.99 -8.40
C ILE A 52 0.11 -4.76 -7.08
N ILE A 53 -1.02 -5.31 -6.62
CA ILE A 53 -1.13 -6.16 -5.44
C ILE A 53 -1.61 -7.52 -5.93
N GLY A 54 -0.96 -8.60 -5.47
CA GLY A 54 -1.39 -9.97 -5.71
C GLY A 54 -2.32 -10.45 -4.59
N GLU A 55 -1.84 -10.43 -3.35
CA GLU A 55 -2.62 -10.82 -2.17
C GLU A 55 -2.26 -9.98 -0.94
N ILE A 56 -3.24 -9.71 -0.07
CA ILE A 56 -3.02 -9.03 1.21
C ILE A 56 -3.12 -10.09 2.30
N ILE A 57 -2.07 -10.23 3.11
CA ILE A 57 -1.93 -11.32 4.08
C ILE A 57 -2.45 -10.90 5.45
N GLY A 58 -2.04 -9.73 5.94
CA GLY A 58 -2.35 -9.37 7.32
C GLY A 58 -1.75 -8.04 7.75
N ILE A 59 -2.10 -7.64 8.97
CA ILE A 59 -1.65 -6.37 9.53
C ILE A 59 -0.27 -6.51 10.17
N VAL A 60 0.62 -5.57 9.86
CA VAL A 60 1.99 -5.48 10.41
C VAL A 60 2.03 -4.47 11.54
N SER A 61 1.35 -3.34 11.38
CA SER A 61 1.35 -2.28 12.37
C SER A 61 0.04 -1.51 12.38
N GLN A 62 -0.48 -1.30 13.58
CA GLN A 62 -1.61 -0.41 13.83
C GLN A 62 -1.10 0.90 14.39
N GLY A 63 -1.30 1.98 13.64
CA GLY A 63 -0.92 3.32 14.05
C GLY A 63 -2.14 4.22 14.25
N LYS A 64 -1.93 5.35 14.92
CA LYS A 64 -2.97 6.40 15.07
C LYS A 64 -3.43 6.93 13.71
N GLU A 65 -2.48 7.11 12.80
CA GLU A 65 -2.70 7.83 11.53
C GLU A 65 -2.86 6.90 10.34
N ALA A 66 -2.23 5.73 10.39
CA ALA A 66 -2.21 4.75 9.33
C ALA A 66 -2.01 3.36 9.90
N ASN A 67 -2.51 2.37 9.18
CA ASN A 67 -2.17 0.98 9.40
C ASN A 67 -1.24 0.52 8.26
N VAL A 68 -0.35 -0.43 8.56
CA VAL A 68 0.53 -1.05 7.57
C VAL A 68 0.19 -2.53 7.48
N TYR A 69 0.00 -3.02 6.26
CA TYR A 69 -0.31 -4.41 5.96
C TYR A 69 0.81 -5.05 5.16
N PHE A 70 1.03 -6.33 5.42
CA PHE A 70 1.87 -7.20 4.63
C PHE A 70 1.05 -7.77 3.47
N ALA A 71 1.65 -7.77 2.29
CA ALA A 71 1.05 -8.25 1.06
C ALA A 71 2.15 -8.78 0.13
N TYR A 72 1.75 -9.52 -0.90
CA TYR A 72 2.60 -9.86 -2.02
C TYR A 72 2.11 -9.15 -3.28
N ASP A 73 3.03 -8.84 -4.19
CA ASP A 73 2.69 -8.49 -5.57
C ASP A 73 2.36 -9.74 -6.40
N LEU A 74 2.12 -9.58 -7.71
CA LEU A 74 1.80 -10.71 -8.60
C LEU A 74 2.95 -11.70 -8.81
N ASP A 75 4.18 -11.28 -8.53
CA ASP A 75 5.40 -12.09 -8.69
C ASP A 75 5.85 -12.69 -7.35
N MET A 76 4.99 -12.64 -6.32
CA MET A 76 5.25 -13.10 -4.95
C MET A 76 6.38 -12.33 -4.23
N ASN A 77 6.69 -11.10 -4.65
CA ASN A 77 7.61 -10.26 -3.89
C ASN A 77 6.87 -9.61 -2.70
N PRO A 78 7.50 -9.53 -1.52
CA PRO A 78 6.89 -8.92 -0.36
C PRO A 78 6.79 -7.40 -0.51
N ILE A 79 5.58 -6.88 -0.29
CA ILE A 79 5.27 -5.45 -0.32
C ILE A 79 4.56 -5.02 0.98
N ALA A 80 4.65 -3.74 1.29
CA ALA A 80 3.92 -3.11 2.37
C ALA A 80 2.82 -2.19 1.81
N LEU A 81 1.62 -2.30 2.37
CA LEU A 81 0.50 -1.40 2.11
C LEU A 81 0.29 -0.50 3.32
N LYS A 82 0.73 0.75 3.23
CA LYS A 82 0.43 1.76 4.24
C LYS A 82 -0.87 2.48 3.86
N ILE A 83 -1.91 2.28 4.67
CA ILE A 83 -3.25 2.81 4.44
C ILE A 83 -3.55 3.84 5.53
N TYR A 84 -3.66 5.12 5.13
CA TYR A 84 -3.98 6.20 6.05
C TYR A 84 -5.45 6.21 6.42
N LYS A 85 -5.73 6.41 7.69
CA LYS A 85 -7.08 6.58 8.22
C LYS A 85 -7.60 7.96 7.85
N ILE A 86 -8.81 8.03 7.31
CA ILE A 86 -9.45 9.31 6.97
C ILE A 86 -10.04 9.93 8.24
N ASP A 87 -9.21 10.67 8.98
CA ASP A 87 -9.57 11.37 10.22
C ASP A 87 -9.40 12.89 10.08
N ILE A 88 -10.38 13.64 10.58
CA ILE A 88 -10.43 15.11 10.52
C ILE A 88 -9.25 15.71 11.29
N GLN A 89 -8.92 15.17 12.48
CA GLN A 89 -7.85 15.72 13.31
C GLN A 89 -6.49 15.53 12.63
N SER A 90 -6.26 14.34 12.09
CA SER A 90 -5.09 13.98 11.29
C SER A 90 -4.93 14.88 10.09
N ALA A 91 -5.99 15.03 9.30
CA ALA A 91 -5.99 15.92 8.15
C ALA A 91 -5.62 17.38 8.53
N LYS A 92 -6.12 17.89 9.66
CA LYS A 92 -5.87 19.28 10.07
C LYS A 92 -4.38 19.57 10.26
N TRP A 93 -3.67 18.75 11.03
CA TRP A 93 -2.23 18.99 11.25
C TRP A 93 -1.39 18.56 10.05
N MET A 94 -1.75 17.49 9.33
CA MET A 94 -1.06 17.10 8.09
C MET A 94 -1.08 18.24 7.06
N LYS A 95 -2.19 18.97 6.94
CA LYS A 95 -2.29 20.14 6.07
C LYS A 95 -1.20 21.18 6.33
N ASN A 96 -0.82 21.39 7.59
CA ASN A 96 0.22 22.36 7.95
C ASN A 96 1.60 21.97 7.41
N TYR A 97 1.91 20.67 7.35
CA TYR A 97 3.17 20.14 6.81
C TYR A 97 3.17 20.00 5.27
N ILE A 98 2.01 20.08 4.63
CA ILE A 98 1.90 20.18 3.16
C ILE A 98 1.98 21.64 2.71
N ARG A 99 1.38 22.56 3.49
CA ARG A 99 1.35 23.98 3.16
C ARG A 99 2.77 24.53 2.98
N GLY A 100 2.98 25.25 1.89
CA GLY A 100 4.30 25.82 1.53
C GLY A 100 5.16 24.90 0.66
N ASP A 101 4.80 23.62 0.51
CA ASP A 101 5.51 22.72 -0.41
C ASP A 101 5.10 23.01 -1.87
N PRO A 102 6.00 23.51 -2.73
CA PRO A 102 5.66 23.94 -4.08
C PRO A 102 5.19 22.79 -4.99
N ARG A 103 5.41 21.53 -4.57
CA ARG A 103 4.95 20.31 -5.28
C ARG A 103 3.43 20.10 -5.15
N PHE A 104 2.76 20.82 -4.25
CA PHE A 104 1.35 20.64 -3.91
C PHE A 104 0.57 21.96 -3.89
N LYS A 105 0.47 22.62 -5.05
CA LYS A 105 -0.16 23.96 -5.18
C LYS A 105 -1.68 23.97 -4.91
N LYS A 106 -2.38 22.88 -5.23
CA LYS A 106 -3.84 22.75 -5.05
C LYS A 106 -4.14 21.63 -4.07
N ILE A 107 -4.15 21.96 -2.77
CA ILE A 107 -4.55 21.03 -1.71
C ILE A 107 -6.06 21.13 -1.56
N GLY A 108 -6.76 20.00 -1.58
CA GLY A 108 -8.19 19.98 -1.28
C GLY A 108 -8.47 20.40 0.17
N ASN A 109 -9.68 20.88 0.45
CA ASN A 109 -10.06 21.30 1.80
C ASN A 109 -10.72 20.19 2.63
N SER A 110 -11.26 19.16 1.98
CA SER A 110 -11.86 18.03 2.68
C SER A 110 -10.78 17.09 3.26
N PRO A 111 -11.04 16.44 4.41
CA PRO A 111 -10.06 15.60 5.09
C PRO A 111 -9.45 14.51 4.20
N ASP A 112 -10.28 13.84 3.41
CA ASP A 112 -9.88 12.82 2.43
C ASP A 112 -8.86 13.37 1.42
N LYS A 113 -9.14 14.52 0.80
CA LYS A 113 -8.23 15.14 -0.18
C LYS A 113 -6.91 15.57 0.44
N ILE A 114 -6.93 16.04 1.68
CA ILE A 114 -5.70 16.39 2.42
C ILE A 114 -4.87 15.13 2.64
N ILE A 115 -5.49 14.05 3.10
CA ILE A 115 -4.81 12.77 3.38
C ILE A 115 -4.30 12.12 2.09
N TYR A 116 -5.03 12.23 0.98
CA TYR A 116 -4.54 11.78 -0.32
C TYR A 116 -3.30 12.56 -0.76
N THR A 117 -3.30 13.87 -0.50
CA THR A 117 -2.12 14.72 -0.76
C THR A 117 -0.96 14.34 0.17
N TRP A 118 -1.24 14.00 1.43
CA TRP A 118 -0.26 13.52 2.40
C TRP A 118 0.39 12.21 1.95
N CYS A 119 -0.42 11.23 1.55
CA CYS A 119 0.04 9.96 0.97
C CYS A 119 0.93 10.21 -0.27
N GLN A 120 0.51 11.10 -1.16
CA GLN A 120 1.31 11.47 -2.32
C GLN A 120 2.64 12.19 -1.93
N LYS A 121 2.64 12.97 -0.86
CA LYS A 121 3.85 13.59 -0.29
C LYS A 121 4.82 12.54 0.23
N GLU A 122 4.34 11.56 1.01
CA GLU A 122 5.20 10.48 1.49
C GLU A 122 5.80 9.67 0.34
N TYR A 123 4.99 9.31 -0.67
CA TYR A 123 5.47 8.66 -1.89
C TYR A 123 6.58 9.44 -2.60
N LYS A 124 6.38 10.75 -2.82
CA LYS A 124 7.38 11.61 -3.47
C LYS A 124 8.64 11.77 -2.62
N ASN A 125 8.51 11.82 -1.29
CA ASN A 125 9.66 11.89 -0.38
C ASN A 125 10.47 10.59 -0.43
N LEU A 126 9.83 9.42 -0.35
CA LEU A 126 10.51 8.13 -0.50
C LEU A 126 11.22 8.02 -1.86
N LYS A 127 10.62 8.55 -2.93
CA LYS A 127 11.27 8.59 -4.25
C LYS A 127 12.55 9.41 -4.24
N ILE A 128 12.55 10.54 -3.54
CA ILE A 128 13.75 11.38 -3.39
C ILE A 128 14.83 10.62 -2.61
N LEU A 129 14.48 10.03 -1.46
CA LEU A 129 15.42 9.26 -0.63
C LEU A 129 16.09 8.13 -1.43
N ASN A 130 15.28 7.34 -2.14
CA ASN A 130 15.79 6.26 -3.00
C ASN A 130 16.67 6.79 -4.14
N LYS A 131 16.31 7.92 -4.76
CA LYS A 131 17.11 8.54 -5.83
C LYS A 131 18.50 8.96 -5.33
N VAL A 132 18.60 9.43 -4.10
CA VAL A 132 19.88 9.81 -3.46
C VAL A 132 20.52 8.65 -2.69
N LYS A 133 20.04 7.42 -2.88
CA LYS A 133 20.57 6.18 -2.28
C LYS A 133 20.56 6.16 -0.74
N ILE A 134 19.66 6.90 -0.10
CA ILE A 134 19.39 6.75 1.34
C ILE A 134 18.53 5.50 1.54
N PRO A 135 18.94 4.55 2.41
CA PRO A 135 18.14 3.36 2.71
C PRO A 135 16.76 3.73 3.25
N ALA A 136 15.73 3.42 2.46
CA ALA A 136 14.32 3.64 2.80
C ALA A 136 13.47 2.66 1.97
N PRO A 137 12.22 2.36 2.37
CA PRO A 137 11.32 1.58 1.55
C PRO A 137 11.21 2.15 0.13
N LYS A 138 11.34 1.31 -0.88
CA LYS A 138 11.20 1.69 -2.28
C LYS A 138 9.72 1.92 -2.59
N PRO A 139 9.30 3.13 -2.96
CA PRO A 139 7.89 3.41 -3.21
C PRO A 139 7.47 2.87 -4.58
N LEU A 140 6.40 2.08 -4.63
CA LEU A 140 5.87 1.46 -5.85
C LEU A 140 4.73 2.32 -6.42
N LYS A 141 3.69 2.55 -5.63
CA LYS A 141 2.49 3.29 -6.05
C LYS A 141 1.92 4.12 -4.90
N SER A 142 1.29 5.24 -5.23
CA SER A 142 0.38 5.96 -4.33
C SER A 142 -0.95 6.14 -5.04
N LYS A 143 -2.04 5.79 -4.36
CA LYS A 143 -3.42 5.91 -4.85
C LYS A 143 -4.33 6.25 -3.67
N ALA A 144 -4.99 7.41 -3.75
CA ALA A 144 -5.82 7.92 -2.65
C ALA A 144 -5.04 7.89 -1.31
N ASN A 145 -5.59 7.25 -0.28
CA ASN A 145 -4.98 7.05 1.04
C ASN A 145 -4.12 5.78 1.15
N ILE A 146 -3.73 5.15 0.04
CA ILE A 146 -2.95 3.92 0.01
C ILE A 146 -1.56 4.20 -0.60
N LEU A 147 -0.52 3.86 0.15
CA LEU A 147 0.87 3.86 -0.29
C LEU A 147 1.36 2.40 -0.37
N VAL A 148 1.75 1.99 -1.56
CA VAL A 148 2.39 0.70 -1.85
C VAL A 148 3.89 0.92 -1.93
N MET A 149 4.65 0.16 -1.15
CA MET A 149 6.12 0.25 -1.08
C MET A 149 6.74 -1.13 -0.85
N SER A 150 8.05 -1.25 -1.03
CA SER A 150 8.77 -2.48 -0.67
C SER A 150 8.61 -2.79 0.80
N TYR A 151 8.46 -4.06 1.13
CA TYR A 151 8.51 -4.51 2.50
C TYR A 151 9.94 -4.46 3.05
N ILE A 152 10.09 -4.22 4.36
CA ILE A 152 11.39 -4.33 5.04
C ILE A 152 11.23 -5.33 6.18
N GLY A 153 11.88 -6.48 6.00
CA GLY A 153 11.72 -7.65 6.85
C GLY A 153 11.95 -8.92 6.03
N GLU A 154 11.55 -10.03 6.60
CA GLU A 154 11.65 -11.35 5.95
C GLU A 154 10.48 -11.59 4.99
N ASN A 155 10.72 -12.47 4.01
CA ASN A 155 9.70 -12.84 3.03
C ASN A 155 8.47 -13.50 3.64
N ASN A 156 8.56 -14.07 4.84
CA ASN A 156 7.44 -14.72 5.55
C ASN A 156 6.46 -13.70 6.20
N GLY A 157 6.72 -12.40 6.08
CA GLY A 157 5.90 -11.34 6.70
C GLY A 157 6.37 -10.90 8.08
N THR A 158 7.53 -11.36 8.55
CA THR A 158 8.16 -10.88 9.78
C THR A 158 8.82 -9.52 9.53
N PRO A 159 8.38 -8.43 10.20
CA PRO A 159 8.94 -7.11 9.96
C PRO A 159 10.34 -6.99 10.56
N ALA A 160 11.20 -6.20 9.91
CA ALA A 160 12.46 -5.84 10.54
C ALA A 160 12.20 -5.16 11.90
N PRO A 161 12.98 -5.47 12.94
CA PRO A 161 12.78 -4.91 14.27
C PRO A 161 12.98 -3.39 14.23
N LYS A 162 12.24 -2.68 15.08
CA LYS A 162 12.52 -1.27 15.33
C LYS A 162 13.83 -1.17 16.09
N LEU A 163 14.55 -0.08 15.89
CA LEU A 163 15.83 0.16 16.57
C LEU A 163 15.73 0.09 18.11
N LYS A 164 14.60 0.52 18.68
CA LYS A 164 14.38 0.44 20.14
C LYS A 164 14.19 -1.00 20.67
N ASP A 165 13.83 -1.93 19.79
CA ASP A 165 13.52 -3.32 20.10
C ASP A 165 14.64 -4.25 19.60
N SER A 166 15.71 -3.70 19.00
CA SER A 166 16.86 -4.48 18.53
C SER A 166 17.77 -4.85 19.70
N THR A 167 18.08 -6.13 19.84
CA THR A 167 18.93 -6.67 20.91
C THR A 167 20.41 -6.68 20.57
N GLU A 168 20.82 -6.13 19.42
CA GLU A 168 22.22 -6.11 19.01
C GLU A 168 23.01 -5.04 19.77
N SER A 169 23.99 -5.49 20.55
CA SER A 169 25.15 -4.68 20.90
C SER A 169 25.84 -4.27 19.60
N ILE A 170 26.04 -2.98 19.40
CA ILE A 170 26.84 -2.46 18.28
C ILE A 170 28.20 -3.17 18.35
N SER A 171 28.46 -4.09 17.43
CA SER A 171 29.81 -4.61 17.23
C SER A 171 30.56 -3.53 16.47
N ASP A 172 31.53 -2.91 17.14
CA ASP A 172 32.43 -1.89 16.60
C ASP A 172 33.15 -2.32 15.31
#